data_AF-A0A1F6Q7S3-F1
#
_entry.id   AF-A0A1F6Q7S3-F1
#
_cell.length_a   1.000
_cell.length_b   1.000
_cell.length_c   1.000
_cell.angle_alpha   90.00
_cell.angle_beta   90.00
_cell.angle_gamma   90.00
#
_symmetry.space_group_name_H-M   'P 1'
#
loop_
_entity.id
_entity.type
_entity.pdbx_description
1 polymer ?
#
loop_
_entity_poly.entity_id
_entity_poly.type
_entity_poly.pdbx_seq_one_letter_code
_entity_poly.pdbx_strand_id
1 'polypeptide(L)'
;MEKDKVSQLIIQVLTEELSVQEAIKAFPNHSEDESLKCAFHALLHYEADEDYREKDPEYADEQIDHLENIAILLKNNESLPVNIIEEYRKYYEDVPVLSQKGWKNIIKSLLRLTI
;
A
#
# COMPACT_ATOMS: atom_id res chain seq x y z
N MET A 1 -9.79 -10.34 -11.09
CA MET A 1 -9.40 -9.29 -12.08
C MET A 1 -8.86 -8.05 -11.39
N GLU A 2 -9.48 -7.56 -10.31
CA GLU A 2 -8.93 -6.43 -9.53
C GLU A 2 -7.67 -6.78 -8.74
N LYS A 3 -7.63 -7.95 -8.06
CA LYS A 3 -6.45 -8.41 -7.31
C LYS A 3 -5.21 -8.57 -8.19
N ASP A 4 -5.36 -9.19 -9.36
CA ASP A 4 -4.30 -9.35 -10.35
C ASP A 4 -3.73 -7.99 -10.81
N LYS A 5 -4.61 -7.02 -11.09
CA LYS A 5 -4.18 -5.65 -11.42
C LYS A 5 -3.41 -4.99 -10.27
N VAL A 6 -3.89 -5.11 -9.03
CA VAL A 6 -3.23 -4.51 -7.86
C VAL A 6 -1.87 -5.18 -7.59
N SER A 7 -1.80 -6.50 -7.72
CA SER A 7 -0.54 -7.25 -7.66
C SER A 7 0.48 -6.69 -8.66
N GLN A 8 0.05 -6.46 -9.91
CA GLN A 8 0.94 -5.92 -10.93
C GLN A 8 1.40 -4.49 -10.60
N LEU A 9 0.53 -3.64 -10.07
CA LEU A 9 0.91 -2.29 -9.63
C LEU A 9 1.98 -2.33 -8.55
N ILE A 10 1.88 -3.24 -7.57
CA ILE A 10 2.88 -3.38 -6.51
C ILE A 10 4.20 -3.85 -7.09
N ILE A 11 4.18 -4.87 -7.97
CA ILE A 11 5.40 -5.36 -8.63
C ILE A 11 6.09 -4.24 -9.41
N GLN A 12 5.35 -3.43 -10.15
CA GLN A 12 5.90 -2.32 -10.92
C GLN A 12 6.51 -1.22 -10.04
N VAL A 13 5.99 -1.01 -8.83
CA VAL A 13 6.60 -0.13 -7.84
C VAL A 13 7.93 -0.70 -7.36
N LEU A 14 7.96 -1.99 -7.00
CA LEU A 14 9.15 -2.66 -6.49
C LEU A 14 10.26 -2.78 -7.55
N THR A 15 9.90 -2.90 -8.83
CA THR A 15 10.87 -2.94 -9.95
C THR A 15 11.20 -1.55 -10.53
N GLU A 16 10.75 -0.48 -9.88
CA GLU A 16 10.95 0.91 -10.30
C GLU A 16 10.40 1.24 -11.70
N GLU A 17 9.50 0.41 -12.24
CA GLU A 17 8.78 0.68 -13.50
C GLU A 17 7.72 1.77 -13.33
N LEU A 18 7.16 1.91 -12.13
CA LEU A 18 6.22 2.95 -11.74
C LEU A 18 6.62 3.57 -10.41
N SER A 19 6.40 4.88 -10.27
CA SER A 19 6.41 5.50 -8.95
C SER A 19 5.21 5.05 -8.11
N VAL A 20 5.35 5.06 -6.79
CA VAL A 20 4.23 4.76 -5.87
C VAL A 20 3.05 5.70 -6.13
N GLN A 21 3.33 6.97 -6.46
CA GLN A 21 2.32 7.96 -6.81
C GLN A 21 1.50 7.54 -8.05
N GLU A 22 2.14 7.00 -9.08
CA GLU A 22 1.46 6.49 -10.28
C GLU A 22 0.63 5.25 -9.96
N ALA A 23 1.18 4.33 -9.16
CA ALA A 23 0.46 3.15 -8.71
C ALA A 23 -0.81 3.50 -7.91
N ILE A 24 -0.72 4.45 -6.96
CA ILE A 24 -1.86 4.95 -6.17
C ILE A 24 -2.96 5.54 -7.08
N LYS A 25 -2.61 6.28 -8.13
CA LYS A 25 -3.59 6.84 -9.08
C LYS A 25 -4.27 5.75 -9.92
N ALA A 26 -3.56 4.68 -10.23
CA ALA A 26 -4.06 3.55 -11.02
C ALA A 26 -4.82 2.52 -10.18
N PHE A 27 -4.71 2.60 -8.85
CA PHE A 27 -5.36 1.73 -7.89
C PHE A 27 -6.89 1.83 -8.00
N PRO A 28 -7.64 0.72 -7.86
CA PRO A 28 -9.10 0.75 -7.85
C PRO A 28 -9.65 1.68 -6.75
N ASN A 29 -10.41 2.69 -7.16
CA ASN A 29 -10.89 3.76 -6.26
C ASN A 29 -11.93 3.31 -5.22
N HIS A 30 -12.59 2.17 -5.44
CA HIS A 30 -13.62 1.64 -4.56
C HIS A 30 -13.57 0.11 -4.61
N SER A 31 -13.18 -0.52 -3.51
CA SER A 31 -13.27 -1.97 -3.34
C SER A 31 -13.79 -2.31 -1.95
N GLU A 32 -14.70 -3.28 -1.89
CA GLU A 32 -15.14 -3.89 -0.62
C GLU A 32 -14.16 -4.97 -0.13
N ASP A 33 -13.17 -5.34 -0.94
CA ASP A 33 -12.17 -6.35 -0.58
C ASP A 33 -11.14 -5.77 0.40
N GLU A 34 -11.17 -6.28 1.63
CA GLU A 34 -10.25 -5.88 2.71
C GLU A 34 -8.78 -6.13 2.35
N SER A 35 -8.49 -7.11 1.49
CA SER A 35 -7.13 -7.38 1.00
C SER A 35 -6.62 -6.25 0.10
N LEU A 36 -7.51 -5.67 -0.71
CA LEU A 36 -7.17 -4.56 -1.60
C LEU A 36 -7.03 -3.25 -0.82
N LYS A 37 -7.82 -3.05 0.23
CA LYS A 37 -7.62 -1.93 1.16
C LYS A 37 -6.27 -2.06 1.86
N CYS A 38 -5.94 -3.24 2.38
CA CYS A 38 -4.66 -3.51 3.03
C CYS A 38 -3.47 -3.19 2.10
N ALA A 39 -3.54 -3.67 0.85
CA ALA A 39 -2.52 -3.42 -0.16
C ALA A 39 -2.35 -1.92 -0.49
N PHE A 40 -3.44 -1.17 -0.53
CA PHE A 40 -3.40 0.28 -0.70
C PHE A 40 -2.69 0.98 0.46
N HIS A 41 -2.97 0.56 1.69
CA HIS A 41 -2.30 1.08 2.88
C HIS A 41 -0.81 0.76 2.91
N ALA A 42 -0.44 -0.48 2.59
CA ALA A 42 0.95 -0.88 2.52
C ALA A 42 1.76 0.02 1.55
N LEU A 43 1.21 0.32 0.37
CA LEU A 43 1.83 1.26 -0.57
C LEU A 43 1.93 2.69 -0.01
N LEU A 44 0.92 3.17 0.71
CA LEU A 44 0.98 4.50 1.32
C LEU A 44 2.05 4.60 2.43
N HIS A 45 2.19 3.55 3.24
CA HIS A 45 3.25 3.46 4.25
C HIS A 45 4.63 3.36 3.59
N TYR A 46 4.74 2.57 2.53
CA TYR A 46 5.95 2.52 1.72
C TYR A 46 6.30 3.91 1.16
N GLU A 47 5.37 4.70 0.65
CA GLU A 47 5.69 6.08 0.25
C GLU A 47 6.09 6.96 1.44
N ALA A 48 5.37 6.87 2.56
CA ALA A 48 5.60 7.73 3.72
C ALA A 48 6.94 7.47 4.41
N ASP A 49 7.44 6.23 4.37
CA ASP A 49 8.63 5.81 5.08
C ASP A 49 9.90 5.83 4.21
N GLU A 50 9.89 6.52 3.06
CA GLU A 50 11.06 6.64 2.15
C GLU A 50 12.30 7.12 2.91
N ASP A 51 12.17 8.20 3.68
CA ASP A 51 13.24 8.77 4.51
C ASP A 51 13.79 7.77 5.55
N TYR A 52 12.99 6.80 6.01
CA TYR A 52 13.42 5.79 6.97
C TYR A 52 14.15 4.64 6.26
N ARG A 53 13.61 4.16 5.12
CA ARG A 53 14.25 3.13 4.31
C ARG A 53 15.62 3.55 3.78
N GLU A 54 15.81 4.83 3.46
CA GLU A 54 17.14 5.34 3.08
C GLU A 54 18.19 5.22 4.19
N LYS A 55 17.75 5.23 5.46
CA LYS A 55 18.63 5.23 6.64
C LYS A 55 18.84 3.84 7.23
N ASP A 56 17.90 2.94 7.01
CA ASP A 56 17.89 1.58 7.57
C ASP A 56 17.64 0.54 6.46
N PRO A 57 18.71 -0.10 5.95
CA PRO A 57 18.60 -1.10 4.89
C PRO A 57 17.83 -2.36 5.30
N GLU A 58 17.91 -2.77 6.58
CA GLU A 58 17.18 -3.95 7.06
C GLU A 58 15.68 -3.67 7.05
N TYR A 59 15.27 -2.49 7.51
CA TYR A 59 13.89 -2.04 7.40
C TYR A 59 13.43 -1.88 5.93
N ALA A 60 14.31 -1.46 5.04
CA ALA A 60 14.01 -1.37 3.62
C ALA A 60 13.70 -2.74 3.01
N ASP A 61 14.53 -3.74 3.31
CA ASP A 61 14.33 -5.13 2.88
C ASP A 61 13.02 -5.71 3.45
N GLU A 62 12.73 -5.48 4.74
CA GLU A 62 11.47 -5.92 5.36
C GLU A 62 10.22 -5.34 4.68
N GLN A 63 10.26 -4.06 4.32
CA GLN A 63 9.17 -3.38 3.60
C GLN A 63 8.97 -3.93 2.18
N ILE A 64 10.07 -4.25 1.48
CA ILE A 64 10.03 -4.88 0.16
C ILE A 64 9.43 -6.28 0.27
N ASP A 65 9.94 -7.12 1.18
CA ASP A 65 9.44 -8.48 1.42
C ASP A 65 7.95 -8.46 1.74
N HIS A 66 7.50 -7.49 2.54
CA HIS A 66 6.10 -7.34 2.87
C HIS A 66 5.24 -7.06 1.63
N LEU A 67 5.64 -6.08 0.80
CA LEU A 67 4.92 -5.75 -0.44
C LEU A 67 4.95 -6.91 -1.44
N GLU A 68 6.06 -7.63 -1.58
CA GLU A 68 6.17 -8.81 -2.43
C GLU A 68 5.17 -9.90 -2.00
N ASN A 69 5.11 -10.19 -0.70
CA ASN A 69 4.16 -11.16 -0.16
C ASN A 69 2.72 -10.78 -0.47
N ILE A 70 2.35 -9.51 -0.30
CA ILE A 70 1.02 -9.00 -0.69
C ILE A 70 0.78 -9.23 -2.18
N ALA A 71 1.74 -8.85 -3.03
CA ALA A 71 1.60 -8.97 -4.47
C ALA A 71 1.41 -10.43 -4.91
N ILE A 72 2.16 -11.38 -4.32
CA ILE A 72 2.04 -12.81 -4.62
C ILE A 72 0.65 -13.33 -4.26
N LEU A 73 0.16 -13.03 -3.06
CA LEU A 73 -1.17 -13.48 -2.61
C LEU A 73 -2.28 -12.93 -3.53
N LEU A 74 -2.22 -11.64 -3.86
CA LEU A 74 -3.18 -11.02 -4.76
C LEU A 74 -3.13 -11.59 -6.18
N LYS A 75 -1.93 -11.93 -6.69
CA LYS A 75 -1.74 -12.57 -7.99
C LYS A 75 -2.43 -13.93 -8.06
N ASN A 76 -2.35 -14.70 -6.99
CA ASN A 76 -3.03 -15.99 -6.85
C ASN A 76 -4.54 -15.84 -6.56
N ASN A 77 -5.05 -14.61 -6.52
CA ASN A 77 -6.43 -14.28 -6.14
C ASN A 77 -6.78 -14.69 -4.70
N GLU A 78 -5.75 -14.89 -3.86
CA GLU A 78 -5.87 -15.18 -2.44
C GLU A 78 -6.20 -13.90 -1.65
N SER A 79 -6.79 -14.07 -0.48
CA SER A 79 -6.99 -12.96 0.45
C SER A 79 -5.80 -12.87 1.39
N LEU A 80 -5.46 -11.66 1.82
CA LEU A 80 -4.39 -11.48 2.80
C LEU A 80 -4.77 -12.17 4.13
N PRO A 81 -3.80 -12.72 4.86
CA PRO A 81 -4.04 -13.29 6.18
C PRO A 81 -4.69 -12.27 7.12
N VAL A 82 -5.63 -12.72 7.95
CA VAL A 82 -6.41 -11.85 8.84
C VAL A 82 -5.51 -11.04 9.79
N ASN A 83 -4.40 -11.62 10.27
CA ASN A 83 -3.45 -10.91 11.12
C ASN A 83 -2.84 -9.69 10.42
N ILE A 84 -2.54 -9.77 9.13
CA ILE A 84 -2.02 -8.65 8.34
C ILE A 84 -3.11 -7.59 8.15
N ILE A 85 -4.34 -8.02 7.84
CA ILE A 85 -5.47 -7.11 7.67
C ILE A 85 -5.74 -6.34 8.97
N GLU A 86 -5.73 -7.00 10.13
CA GLU A 86 -5.97 -6.35 11.44
C GLU A 86 -4.88 -5.36 11.82
N GLU A 87 -3.61 -5.61 11.45
CA GLU A 87 -2.51 -4.64 11.65
C GLU A 87 -2.78 -3.32 10.92
N TYR A 88 -3.34 -3.39 9.71
CA TYR A 88 -3.67 -2.22 8.90
C TYR A 88 -5.06 -1.64 9.17
N ARG A 89 -5.97 -2.41 9.77
CA ARG A 89 -7.37 -2.03 10.00
C ARG A 89 -7.52 -0.72 10.79
N LYS A 90 -6.60 -0.46 11.73
CA LYS A 90 -6.57 0.79 12.52
C LYS A 90 -6.33 2.05 11.68
N TYR A 91 -5.81 1.90 10.46
CA TYR A 91 -5.57 2.99 9.52
C TYR A 91 -6.67 3.13 8.47
N TYR A 92 -7.62 2.19 8.39
CA TYR A 92 -8.68 2.21 7.38
C TYR A 92 -9.64 3.41 7.53
N GLU A 93 -9.81 3.93 8.75
CA GLU A 93 -10.61 5.13 9.02
C GLU A 93 -9.95 6.42 8.48
N ASP A 94 -8.63 6.42 8.30
CA ASP A 94 -7.84 7.57 7.84
C ASP A 94 -7.72 7.67 6.32
N VAL A 95 -8.39 6.80 5.56
CA VAL A 95 -8.49 6.96 4.11
C VAL A 95 -9.73 7.79 3.81
N PRO A 96 -9.61 9.11 3.60
CA PRO A 96 -10.68 9.81 2.93
C PRO A 96 -10.85 9.12 1.58
N VAL A 97 -12.07 8.61 1.34
CA VAL A 97 -12.57 8.23 0.02
C VAL A 97 -11.88 9.14 -1.00
N LEU A 98 -11.22 8.55 -2.00
CA LEU A 98 -10.47 9.24 -3.07
C LEU A 98 -11.36 10.19 -3.92
N SER A 99 -12.46 10.73 -3.37
CA SER A 99 -13.18 11.86 -3.88
C SER A 99 -12.42 13.16 -3.58
N GLN A 100 -11.75 13.65 -4.63
CA GLN A 100 -11.57 15.07 -4.95
C GLN A 100 -10.53 15.90 -4.17
N LYS A 101 -9.89 15.42 -3.10
CA LYS A 101 -8.88 16.23 -2.35
C LYS A 101 -7.53 15.53 -2.09
N GLY A 102 -6.91 15.01 -3.15
CA GLY A 102 -5.45 14.88 -3.30
C GLY A 102 -4.68 13.96 -2.32
N TRP A 103 -4.05 12.91 -2.86
CA TRP A 103 -3.13 11.97 -2.21
C TRP A 103 -2.10 12.61 -1.24
N LYS A 104 -1.64 13.84 -1.52
CA LYS A 104 -0.74 14.60 -0.62
C LYS A 104 -1.33 14.84 0.77
N ASN A 105 -2.64 15.02 0.89
CA ASN A 105 -3.29 15.20 2.19
C ASN A 105 -3.40 13.88 2.97
N ILE A 106 -3.50 12.75 2.27
CA ILE A 106 -3.58 11.42 2.87
C ILE A 106 -2.22 11.05 3.47
N ILE A 107 -1.15 11.17 2.68
CA ILE A 107 0.22 10.91 3.17
C ILE A 107 0.56 11.86 4.33
N LYS A 108 0.15 13.14 4.25
CA LYS A 108 0.35 14.10 5.34
C LYS A 108 -0.47 13.79 6.60
N SER A 109 -1.61 13.11 6.47
CA SER A 109 -2.40 12.62 7.60
C SER A 109 -1.71 11.41 8.24
N LEU A 110 -1.23 10.47 7.43
CA LEU A 110 -0.52 9.28 7.88
C LEU A 110 0.80 9.63 8.57
N LEU A 111 1.58 10.57 8.02
CA LEU A 111 2.81 11.09 8.62
C LEU A 111 2.59 11.80 9.98
N ARG A 112 1.38 12.31 10.26
CA ARG A 112 1.09 13.00 11.53
C ARG A 112 0.75 12.04 12.68
N LEU A 113 0.42 10.78 12.39
CA LEU A 113 0.06 9.78 13.39
C LEU A 113 1.29 8.97 13.88
N THR A 114 2.48 9.28 13.36
CA THR A 114 3.76 8.64 13.74
C THR A 114 4.60 9.51 14.71
N ILE A 115 3.99 10.49 15.40
CA ILE A 115 4.66 11.31 16.45
C ILE A 115 4.09 10.99 17.82
#